data_AF-A0A3S0YHF2-F1
#
_entry.id   AF-A0A3S0YHF2-F1
#
_cell.length_a   1.000
_cell.length_b   1.000
_cell.length_c   1.000
_cell.angle_alpha   90.00
_cell.angle_beta   90.00
_cell.angle_gamma   90.00
#
_symmetry.space_group_name_H-M   'P 1'
#
loop_
_entity.id
_entity.type
_entity.pdbx_description
1 polymer ?
#
loop_
_entity_poly.entity_id
_entity_poly.type
_entity_poly.pdbx_seq_one_letter_code
_entity_poly.pdbx_strand_id
1 'polypeptide(L)'
;MKIGILTYHHTLNYGATLQAYALYKTLGQQGHDVEMIDYRPRVAIKFYSKQFYPIWRSKYRFSFNPYFIGNLIKFWKMRKFLSSKMTLSSNRFSSRKELKTFNHQYDAVICGSDELWNINSFRGFDPSFFLDFVTNQNTLKLSYAASFGNTESLMELKNDIYKLINDFDVISVRDSNSLRLVSECDRQALKVLDPTFLAKYNDIIVTPSIKQKYLLIYGTELSVKQENFVKSVATVKNLIPISIGYYNKVAHYNFIGVSPEEWLGYFAQAEYVVTSFYHGTIFSLIFRKPFTVFAKTYKAHKVQDLLSNLGLEKRIFTDSENAEFRKEDLFSNIYSDTFNDKLQKAIAVSKNYLFQALSNQSSLSV
;
A
#
# COMPACT_ATOMS: atom_id res chain seq x y z
N MET A 1 6.33 -0.40 -25.13
CA MET A 1 6.58 -1.67 -24.44
C MET A 1 5.27 -2.26 -23.96
N LYS A 2 5.16 -3.59 -24.00
CA LYS A 2 4.16 -4.36 -23.29
C LYS A 2 4.67 -4.76 -21.92
N ILE A 3 3.97 -4.34 -20.87
CA ILE A 3 4.43 -4.45 -19.48
C ILE A 3 3.43 -5.24 -18.64
N GLY A 4 3.92 -6.30 -17.99
CA GLY A 4 3.17 -7.06 -17.00
C GLY A 4 3.46 -6.58 -15.59
N ILE A 5 2.44 -6.26 -14.81
CA ILE A 5 2.58 -5.92 -13.38
C ILE A 5 2.14 -7.09 -12.52
N LEU A 6 3.02 -7.56 -11.64
CA LEU A 6 2.69 -8.55 -10.62
C LEU A 6 2.75 -7.94 -9.22
N THR A 7 1.59 -7.75 -8.60
CA THR A 7 1.47 -7.29 -7.21
C THR A 7 0.16 -7.75 -6.58
N TYR A 8 -0.05 -7.46 -5.30
CA TYR A 8 -1.32 -7.74 -4.61
C TYR A 8 -2.42 -6.81 -5.11
N HIS A 9 -3.25 -7.31 -6.03
CA HIS A 9 -4.35 -6.54 -6.62
C HIS A 9 -5.74 -7.07 -6.21
N HIS A 10 -5.90 -8.40 -6.03
CA HIS A 10 -7.15 -9.02 -5.57
C HIS A 10 -7.21 -9.11 -4.04
N THR A 11 -7.57 -8.00 -3.39
CA THR A 11 -7.52 -7.85 -1.92
C THR A 11 -8.59 -6.87 -1.41
N LEU A 12 -8.86 -6.92 -0.11
CA LEU A 12 -9.70 -5.95 0.62
C LEU A 12 -8.89 -4.78 1.21
N ASN A 13 -7.62 -4.68 0.86
CA ASN A 13 -6.72 -3.62 1.34
C ASN A 13 -6.71 -2.47 0.33
N TYR A 14 -7.26 -1.31 0.72
CA TYR A 14 -7.27 -0.11 -0.14
C TYR A 14 -5.87 0.31 -0.58
N GLY A 15 -4.88 0.21 0.29
CA GLY A 15 -3.50 0.56 -0.02
C GLY A 15 -2.92 -0.30 -1.13
N ALA A 16 -3.08 -1.63 -1.01
CA ALA A 16 -2.62 -2.58 -2.02
C ALA A 16 -3.31 -2.38 -3.38
N THR A 17 -4.61 -2.06 -3.39
CA THR A 17 -5.34 -1.75 -4.64
C THR A 17 -4.92 -0.42 -5.25
N LEU A 18 -4.72 0.62 -4.44
CA LEU A 18 -4.38 1.95 -4.93
C LEU A 18 -2.93 2.06 -5.38
N GLN A 19 -1.98 1.36 -4.75
CA GLN A 19 -0.61 1.30 -5.25
C GLN A 19 -0.54 0.59 -6.61
N ALA A 20 -1.32 -0.48 -6.79
CA ALA A 20 -1.37 -1.23 -8.04
C ALA A 20 -1.93 -0.35 -9.17
N TYR A 21 -3.04 0.35 -8.88
CA TYR A 21 -3.60 1.35 -9.78
C TYR A 21 -2.63 2.47 -10.11
N ALA A 22 -1.89 2.97 -9.12
CA ALA A 22 -0.97 4.08 -9.32
C ALA A 22 0.20 3.70 -10.24
N LEU A 23 0.77 2.52 -10.07
CA LEU A 23 1.81 2.01 -10.97
C LEU A 23 1.25 1.77 -12.37
N TYR A 24 0.10 1.09 -12.47
CA TYR A 24 -0.61 0.84 -13.73
C TYR A 24 -0.87 2.14 -14.51
N LYS A 25 -1.47 3.14 -13.85
CA LYS A 25 -1.77 4.44 -14.46
C LYS A 25 -0.51 5.19 -14.86
N THR A 26 0.53 5.18 -14.02
CA THR A 26 1.78 5.89 -14.31
C THR A 26 2.45 5.33 -15.57
N LEU A 27 2.51 4.01 -15.71
CA LEU A 27 3.10 3.36 -16.88
C LEU A 27 2.25 3.54 -18.15
N GLY A 28 0.93 3.44 -18.03
CA GLY A 28 0.02 3.72 -19.16
C GLY A 28 0.13 5.18 -19.64
N GLN A 29 0.32 6.13 -18.72
CA GLN A 29 0.56 7.55 -19.06
C GLN A 29 1.90 7.80 -19.76
N GLN A 30 2.86 6.87 -19.66
CA GLN A 30 4.10 6.88 -20.44
C GLN A 30 3.94 6.21 -21.82
N GLY A 31 2.72 5.85 -22.22
CA GLY A 31 2.43 5.25 -23.53
C GLY A 31 2.73 3.76 -23.63
N HIS A 32 2.88 3.06 -22.50
CA HIS A 32 3.06 1.61 -22.48
C HIS A 32 1.73 0.87 -22.53
N ASP A 33 1.72 -0.32 -23.14
CA ASP A 33 0.62 -1.29 -23.03
C ASP A 33 0.79 -2.06 -21.73
N VAL A 34 -0.10 -1.87 -20.76
CA VAL A 34 0.08 -2.35 -19.39
C VAL A 34 -1.04 -3.31 -19.03
N GLU A 35 -0.66 -4.43 -18.43
CA GLU A 35 -1.56 -5.46 -17.94
C GLU A 35 -1.19 -5.87 -16.51
N MET A 36 -2.19 -6.09 -15.67
CA MET A 36 -2.01 -6.71 -14.35
C MET A 36 -2.06 -8.23 -14.49
N ILE A 37 -0.99 -8.91 -14.12
CA ILE A 37 -0.95 -10.38 -14.12
C ILE A 37 -1.89 -10.89 -13.01
N ASP A 38 -2.98 -11.57 -13.37
CA ASP A 38 -4.07 -12.00 -12.47
C ASP A 38 -3.69 -13.21 -11.60
N TYR A 39 -2.63 -13.05 -10.81
CA TYR A 39 -2.16 -14.03 -9.85
C TYR A 39 -2.82 -13.87 -8.47
N ARG A 40 -3.52 -14.91 -8.03
CA ARG A 40 -4.29 -14.97 -6.78
C ARG A 40 -3.95 -16.24 -6.00
N PRO A 41 -2.85 -16.26 -5.22
CA PRO A 41 -2.44 -17.44 -4.47
C PRO A 41 -3.58 -18.03 -3.62
N ARG A 42 -3.79 -19.35 -3.67
CA ARG A 42 -4.85 -20.03 -2.88
C ARG A 42 -4.80 -19.69 -1.39
N VAL A 43 -3.60 -19.55 -0.82
CA VAL A 43 -3.40 -19.13 0.59
C VAL A 43 -4.04 -17.77 0.85
N ALA A 44 -3.82 -16.80 -0.05
CA ALA A 44 -4.40 -15.47 0.07
C ALA A 44 -5.93 -15.49 -0.12
N ILE A 45 -6.43 -16.24 -1.11
CA ILE A 45 -7.89 -16.40 -1.32
C ILE A 45 -8.55 -16.96 -0.06
N LYS A 46 -8.00 -18.04 0.52
CA LYS A 46 -8.51 -18.67 1.74
C LYS A 46 -8.43 -17.74 2.95
N PHE A 47 -7.41 -16.89 3.03
CA PHE A 47 -7.32 -15.90 4.11
C PHE A 47 -8.40 -14.84 4.00
N TYR A 48 -8.57 -14.23 2.82
CA TYR A 48 -9.57 -13.18 2.61
C TYR A 48 -11.00 -13.71 2.67
N SER A 49 -11.24 -14.96 2.25
CA SER A 49 -12.59 -15.56 2.32
C SER A 49 -13.14 -15.63 3.75
N LYS A 50 -12.26 -15.63 4.76
CA LYS A 50 -12.67 -15.62 6.18
C LYS A 50 -13.47 -14.37 6.57
N GLN A 51 -13.24 -13.25 5.89
CA GLN A 51 -13.92 -11.98 6.16
C GLN A 51 -15.38 -11.99 5.70
N PHE A 52 -15.77 -13.00 4.93
CA PHE A 52 -17.13 -13.24 4.43
C PHE A 52 -17.87 -14.35 5.19
N TYR A 53 -17.35 -14.83 6.32
CA TYR A 53 -18.14 -15.72 7.15
C TYR A 53 -19.14 -14.90 7.99
N PRO A 54 -20.45 -15.24 7.94
CA PRO A 54 -21.47 -14.54 8.73
C PRO A 54 -21.37 -14.81 10.23
N ILE A 55 -20.54 -15.78 10.62
CA ILE A 55 -20.38 -16.28 11.99
C ILE A 55 -18.91 -16.21 12.37
N TRP A 56 -18.59 -15.60 13.52
CA TRP A 56 -17.29 -15.74 14.13
C TRP A 56 -17.24 -17.10 14.85
N ARG A 57 -16.36 -17.99 14.38
CA ARG A 57 -16.08 -19.25 15.08
C ARG A 57 -15.04 -19.01 16.16
N SER A 58 -15.50 -18.76 17.39
CA SER A 58 -14.71 -18.97 18.59
C SER A 58 -14.92 -20.41 19.09
N LYS A 59 -13.93 -20.96 19.80
CA LYS A 59 -13.99 -22.28 20.45
C LYS A 59 -15.17 -22.42 21.42
N TYR A 60 -15.80 -21.32 21.84
CA TYR A 60 -16.80 -21.31 22.91
C TYR A 60 -18.12 -20.56 22.63
N ARG A 61 -18.27 -19.79 21.54
CA ARG A 61 -19.53 -19.05 21.24
C ARG A 61 -19.73 -18.83 19.74
N PHE A 62 -20.96 -19.02 19.27
CA PHE A 62 -21.44 -18.54 17.97
C PHE A 62 -21.92 -17.10 18.14
N SER A 63 -21.35 -16.15 17.39
CA SER A 63 -21.84 -14.78 17.32
C SER A 63 -21.89 -14.32 15.87
N PHE A 64 -22.96 -13.59 15.53
CA PHE A 64 -23.13 -12.98 14.21
C PHE A 64 -22.05 -11.93 13.98
N ASN A 65 -21.44 -11.91 12.80
CA ASN A 65 -20.45 -10.92 12.43
C ASN A 65 -21.15 -9.61 12.00
N PRO A 66 -21.20 -8.55 12.83
CA PRO A 66 -21.91 -7.32 12.49
C PRO A 66 -21.32 -6.61 11.27
N TYR A 67 -20.09 -6.95 10.88
CA TYR A 67 -19.39 -6.35 9.74
C TYR A 67 -19.50 -7.16 8.45
N PHE A 68 -20.18 -8.32 8.47
CA PHE A 68 -20.27 -9.22 7.31
C PHE A 68 -20.82 -8.52 6.07
N ILE A 69 -21.96 -7.83 6.19
CA ILE A 69 -22.59 -7.10 5.07
C ILE A 69 -21.65 -6.00 4.56
N GLY A 70 -21.05 -5.22 5.45
CA GLY A 70 -20.11 -4.17 5.10
C GLY A 70 -18.88 -4.71 4.35
N ASN A 71 -18.34 -5.85 4.78
CA ASN A 71 -17.22 -6.51 4.11
C ASN A 71 -17.60 -7.08 2.74
N LEU A 72 -18.83 -7.59 2.58
CA LEU A 72 -19.31 -8.07 1.28
C LEU A 72 -19.48 -6.92 0.28
N ILE A 73 -20.06 -5.80 0.72
CA ILE A 73 -20.16 -4.57 -0.08
C ILE A 73 -18.75 -4.08 -0.46
N LYS A 74 -17.83 -4.03 0.53
CA LYS A 74 -16.43 -3.68 0.29
C LYS A 74 -15.82 -4.56 -0.78
N PHE A 75 -15.95 -5.88 -0.67
CA PHE A 75 -15.41 -6.82 -1.66
C PHE A 75 -15.93 -6.55 -3.07
N TRP A 76 -17.24 -6.36 -3.21
CA TRP A 76 -17.84 -6.06 -4.49
C TRP A 76 -17.33 -4.73 -5.07
N LYS A 77 -17.28 -3.66 -4.27
CA LYS A 77 -16.75 -2.36 -4.69
C LYS A 77 -15.26 -2.42 -5.07
N MET A 78 -14.45 -3.12 -4.30
CA MET A 78 -13.01 -3.34 -4.59
C MET A 78 -12.82 -4.10 -5.90
N ARG A 79 -13.62 -5.16 -6.13
CA ARG A 79 -13.58 -5.92 -7.38
C ARG A 79 -14.04 -5.08 -8.58
N LYS A 80 -15.11 -4.31 -8.42
CA LYS A 80 -15.61 -3.40 -9.46
C LYS A 80 -14.56 -2.35 -9.84
N PHE A 81 -13.87 -1.78 -8.86
CA PHE A 81 -12.75 -0.86 -9.12
C PHE A 81 -11.65 -1.55 -9.91
N LEU A 82 -11.17 -2.72 -9.45
CA LEU A 82 -10.13 -3.47 -10.13
C LEU A 82 -10.47 -3.73 -11.60
N SER A 83 -11.65 -4.28 -11.89
CA SER A 83 -12.06 -4.62 -13.26
C SER A 83 -12.39 -3.42 -14.15
N SER A 84 -12.67 -2.25 -13.57
CA SER A 84 -13.03 -1.05 -14.35
C SER A 84 -11.86 -0.08 -14.55
N LYS A 85 -10.79 -0.20 -13.75
CA LYS A 85 -9.65 0.72 -13.75
C LYS A 85 -8.35 0.10 -14.23
N MET A 86 -8.27 -1.22 -14.31
CA MET A 86 -7.06 -1.95 -14.72
C MET A 86 -7.44 -3.11 -15.63
N THR A 87 -6.65 -3.32 -16.68
CA THR A 87 -6.71 -4.53 -17.52
C THR A 87 -6.04 -5.68 -16.77
N LEU A 88 -6.73 -6.80 -16.64
CA LEU A 88 -6.19 -8.04 -16.07
C LEU A 88 -5.79 -8.98 -17.20
N SER A 89 -4.78 -9.83 -16.95
CA SER A 89 -4.43 -10.92 -17.85
C SER A 89 -5.62 -11.82 -18.15
N SER A 90 -5.70 -12.28 -19.41
CA SER A 90 -6.76 -13.17 -19.88
C SER A 90 -6.89 -14.44 -19.03
N ASN A 91 -5.75 -14.95 -18.56
CA ASN A 91 -5.67 -16.09 -17.67
C ASN A 91 -5.57 -15.64 -16.22
N ARG A 92 -6.26 -16.37 -15.34
CA ARG A 92 -6.12 -16.26 -13.89
C ARG A 92 -5.25 -17.40 -13.36
N PHE A 93 -4.33 -17.07 -12.47
CA PHE A 93 -3.41 -18.02 -11.87
C PHE A 93 -3.65 -18.11 -10.36
N SER A 94 -3.72 -19.32 -9.81
CA SER A 94 -3.91 -19.54 -8.37
C SER A 94 -2.73 -20.25 -7.69
N SER A 95 -1.71 -20.63 -8.47
CA SER A 95 -0.48 -21.25 -7.98
C SER A 95 0.73 -20.89 -8.84
N ARG A 96 1.93 -20.95 -8.25
CA ARG A 96 3.22 -20.80 -8.96
C ARG A 96 3.33 -21.74 -10.16
N LYS A 97 2.84 -22.98 -10.06
CA LYS A 97 2.84 -23.95 -11.17
C LYS A 97 2.03 -23.46 -12.36
N GLU A 98 0.82 -22.93 -12.11
CA GLU A 98 -0.02 -22.36 -13.17
C GLU A 98 0.65 -21.13 -13.78
N LEU A 99 1.23 -20.26 -12.96
CA LEU A 99 1.91 -19.05 -13.44
C LEU A 99 3.12 -19.37 -14.34
N LYS A 100 3.88 -20.43 -14.06
CA LYS A 100 4.97 -20.91 -14.92
C LYS A 100 4.53 -21.42 -16.29
N THR A 101 3.25 -21.72 -16.48
CA THR A 101 2.71 -22.07 -17.80
C THR A 101 2.29 -20.85 -18.62
N PHE A 102 2.40 -19.65 -18.04
CA PHE A 102 1.99 -18.42 -18.70
C PHE A 102 2.98 -18.04 -19.81
N ASN A 103 2.62 -18.38 -21.05
CA ASN A 103 3.41 -18.07 -22.24
C ASN A 103 3.06 -16.69 -22.80
N HIS A 104 3.24 -15.63 -22.01
CA HIS A 104 3.02 -14.27 -22.48
C HIS A 104 4.33 -13.55 -22.76
N GLN A 105 4.41 -12.89 -23.90
CA GLN A 105 5.59 -12.12 -24.28
C GLN A 105 5.42 -10.68 -23.80
N TYR A 106 6.05 -10.39 -22.67
CA TYR A 106 6.22 -9.03 -22.18
C TYR A 106 7.62 -8.54 -22.54
N ASP A 107 7.73 -7.26 -22.85
CA ASP A 107 9.04 -6.60 -22.94
C ASP A 107 9.61 -6.40 -21.53
N ALA A 108 8.73 -6.14 -20.55
CA ALA A 108 9.10 -6.00 -19.15
C ALA A 108 8.05 -6.58 -18.20
N VAL A 109 8.50 -7.16 -17.09
CA VAL A 109 7.64 -7.57 -15.98
C VAL A 109 8.12 -6.87 -14.71
N ILE A 110 7.21 -6.14 -14.08
CA ILE A 110 7.47 -5.37 -12.87
C ILE A 110 6.73 -6.01 -11.71
N CYS A 111 7.43 -6.32 -10.62
CA CYS A 111 6.80 -6.60 -9.33
C CYS A 111 6.98 -5.43 -8.37
N GLY A 112 6.10 -5.33 -7.37
CA GLY A 112 6.40 -4.52 -6.18
C GLY A 112 5.31 -3.60 -5.68
N SER A 113 5.78 -2.48 -5.12
CA SER A 113 5.27 -1.66 -4.01
C SER A 113 5.01 -2.43 -2.74
N ASP A 114 4.15 -3.45 -2.76
CA ASP A 114 3.67 -4.01 -1.50
C ASP A 114 4.72 -4.91 -0.81
N GLU A 115 4.36 -5.49 0.33
CA GLU A 115 5.17 -6.47 1.08
C GLU A 115 5.25 -7.82 0.38
N LEU A 116 5.57 -7.81 -0.91
CA LEU A 116 5.60 -8.99 -1.77
C LEU A 116 6.66 -10.01 -1.35
N TRP A 117 7.77 -9.53 -0.77
CA TRP A 117 8.91 -10.35 -0.34
C TRP A 117 8.87 -10.69 1.15
N ASN A 118 7.75 -10.40 1.83
CA ASN A 118 7.61 -10.66 3.26
C ASN A 118 7.38 -12.15 3.56
N ILE A 119 8.46 -12.86 3.88
CA ILE A 119 8.47 -14.30 4.21
C ILE A 119 7.79 -14.61 5.55
N ASN A 120 7.70 -13.62 6.46
CA ASN A 120 7.08 -13.75 7.77
C ASN A 120 5.58 -13.43 7.78
N SER A 121 5.00 -13.15 6.60
CA SER A 121 3.57 -12.87 6.47
C SER A 121 2.73 -14.15 6.41
N PHE A 122 1.41 -14.02 6.56
CA PHE A 122 0.49 -15.15 6.37
C PHE A 122 0.54 -15.77 4.96
N ARG A 123 1.12 -15.06 3.98
CA ARG A 123 1.32 -15.58 2.62
C ARG A 123 2.55 -16.47 2.52
N GLY A 124 3.49 -16.36 3.46
CA GLY A 124 4.77 -17.06 3.44
C GLY A 124 5.65 -16.65 2.28
N PHE A 125 6.67 -17.47 2.02
CA PHE A 125 7.56 -17.32 0.88
C PHE A 125 6.91 -17.85 -0.41
N ASP A 126 6.74 -16.96 -1.40
CA ASP A 126 6.25 -17.31 -2.73
C ASP A 126 7.19 -16.70 -3.80
N PRO A 127 8.06 -17.53 -4.44
CA PRO A 127 8.99 -17.09 -5.47
C PRO A 127 8.35 -16.41 -6.67
N SER A 128 7.05 -16.61 -6.90
CA SER A 128 6.32 -15.97 -8.02
C SER A 128 6.42 -14.45 -7.93
N PHE A 129 6.44 -13.89 -6.72
CA PHE A 129 6.59 -12.44 -6.49
C PHE A 129 8.02 -11.93 -6.65
N PHE A 130 8.98 -12.82 -6.90
CA PHE A 130 10.32 -12.52 -7.39
C PHE A 130 10.44 -12.76 -8.91
N LEU A 131 9.30 -12.90 -9.60
CA LEU A 131 9.23 -13.08 -11.05
C LEU A 131 9.92 -14.35 -11.56
N ASP A 132 9.98 -15.41 -10.75
CA ASP A 132 10.68 -16.67 -11.09
C ASP A 132 10.02 -17.49 -12.22
N PHE A 133 8.85 -17.04 -12.69
CA PHE A 133 8.13 -17.63 -13.82
C PHE A 133 8.50 -16.97 -15.15
N VAL A 134 9.19 -15.83 -15.13
CA VAL A 134 9.69 -15.16 -16.32
C VAL A 134 10.96 -15.86 -16.77
N THR A 135 10.88 -16.63 -17.85
CA THR A 135 12.00 -17.44 -18.38
C THR A 135 12.61 -16.90 -19.66
N ASN A 136 11.94 -15.96 -20.34
CA ASN A 136 12.47 -15.31 -21.52
C ASN A 136 13.57 -14.32 -21.13
N GLN A 137 14.79 -14.56 -21.59
CA GLN A 137 15.96 -13.72 -21.28
C GLN A 137 15.87 -12.30 -21.87
N ASN A 138 15.01 -12.09 -22.87
CA ASN A 138 14.80 -10.76 -23.44
C ASN A 138 13.78 -9.92 -22.64
N THR A 139 13.05 -10.54 -21.70
CA THR A 139 12.07 -9.84 -20.87
C THR A 139 12.76 -9.20 -19.67
N LEU A 140 12.69 -7.87 -19.57
CA LEU A 140 13.26 -7.12 -18.45
C LEU A 140 12.51 -7.42 -17.14
N LYS A 141 13.23 -7.84 -16.10
CA LYS A 141 12.69 -8.13 -14.77
C LYS A 141 13.03 -7.01 -13.80
N LEU A 142 11.99 -6.35 -13.29
CA LEU A 142 12.16 -5.18 -12.43
C LEU A 142 11.39 -5.32 -11.12
N SER A 143 11.97 -4.83 -10.04
CA SER A 143 11.20 -4.47 -8.85
C SER A 143 11.03 -2.95 -8.77
N TYR A 144 9.79 -2.50 -8.62
CA TYR A 144 9.50 -1.13 -8.26
C TYR A 144 8.98 -1.05 -6.83
N ALA A 145 9.71 -0.39 -5.93
CA ALA A 145 9.28 -0.14 -4.54
C ALA A 145 8.91 -1.41 -3.74
N ALA A 146 9.40 -2.61 -4.09
CA ALA A 146 9.09 -3.85 -3.39
C ALA A 146 9.56 -3.83 -1.92
N SER A 147 8.94 -4.64 -1.06
CA SER A 147 9.24 -4.63 0.37
C SER A 147 9.28 -6.05 0.96
N PHE A 148 10.28 -6.27 1.81
CA PHE A 148 10.40 -7.42 2.71
C PHE A 148 9.52 -7.31 3.96
N GLY A 149 8.83 -6.18 4.14
CA GLY A 149 7.94 -5.95 5.27
C GLY A 149 8.68 -6.01 6.61
N ASN A 150 8.19 -6.85 7.53
CA ASN A 150 8.80 -7.10 8.84
C ASN A 150 9.79 -8.28 8.85
N THR A 151 10.28 -8.70 7.68
CA THR A 151 11.37 -9.68 7.62
C THR A 151 12.65 -9.01 8.06
N GLU A 152 13.29 -9.51 9.13
CA GLU A 152 14.55 -8.96 9.63
C GLU A 152 15.77 -9.79 9.21
N SER A 153 15.56 -11.08 8.89
CA SER A 153 16.59 -12.01 8.44
C SER A 153 16.02 -12.98 7.42
N LEU A 154 16.82 -13.33 6.41
CA LEU A 154 16.45 -14.29 5.37
C LEU A 154 16.55 -15.75 5.86
N MET A 155 17.25 -15.99 6.98
CA MET A 155 17.41 -17.30 7.63
C MET A 155 17.72 -18.43 6.62
N GLU A 156 16.98 -19.53 6.69
CA GLU A 156 17.15 -20.72 5.83
C GLU A 156 16.86 -20.43 4.34
N LEU A 157 16.09 -19.38 4.03
CA LEU A 157 15.74 -18.99 2.67
C LEU A 157 16.80 -18.11 2.00
N LYS A 158 17.90 -17.78 2.69
CA LYS A 158 18.93 -16.86 2.18
C LYS A 158 19.43 -17.27 0.79
N ASN A 159 19.75 -18.55 0.58
CA ASN A 159 20.30 -19.02 -0.71
C ASN A 159 19.27 -18.95 -1.85
N ASP A 160 17.99 -19.23 -1.57
CA ASP A 160 16.94 -19.17 -2.59
C ASP A 160 16.62 -17.71 -2.94
N ILE A 161 16.49 -16.85 -1.92
CA ILE A 161 16.25 -15.42 -2.11
C ILE A 161 17.43 -14.76 -2.81
N TYR A 162 18.67 -15.17 -2.50
CA TYR A 162 19.86 -14.70 -3.21
C TYR A 162 19.75 -14.93 -4.71
N LYS A 163 19.42 -16.15 -5.15
CA LYS A 163 19.25 -16.47 -6.57
C LYS A 163 18.13 -15.64 -7.21
N LEU A 164 17.01 -15.50 -6.51
CA LEU A 164 15.85 -14.74 -6.99
C LEU A 164 16.13 -13.24 -7.12
N ILE A 165 16.85 -12.65 -6.17
CA ILE A 165 17.23 -11.23 -6.19
C ILE A 165 18.28 -10.94 -7.27
N ASN A 166 19.22 -11.87 -7.48
CA ASN A 166 20.23 -11.74 -8.54
C ASN A 166 19.66 -11.93 -9.95
N ASP A 167 18.46 -12.49 -10.08
CA ASP A 167 17.73 -12.68 -11.34
C ASP A 167 16.90 -11.44 -11.77
N PHE A 168 17.01 -10.32 -11.04
CA PHE A 168 16.44 -9.04 -11.44
C PHE A 168 17.47 -8.17 -12.18
N ASP A 169 17.05 -7.57 -13.29
CA ASP A 169 17.84 -6.57 -14.00
C ASP A 169 17.92 -5.26 -13.21
N VAL A 170 16.77 -4.80 -12.69
CA VAL A 170 16.65 -3.54 -11.94
C VAL A 170 15.89 -3.76 -10.64
N ILE A 171 16.44 -3.24 -9.55
CA ILE A 171 15.86 -3.39 -8.23
C ILE A 171 15.62 -2.02 -7.60
N SER A 172 14.40 -1.79 -7.13
CA SER A 172 14.11 -0.74 -6.16
C SER A 172 13.15 -1.21 -5.08
N VAL A 173 13.30 -0.58 -3.91
CA VAL A 173 12.60 -0.91 -2.67
C VAL A 173 12.10 0.35 -1.99
N ARG A 174 11.08 0.25 -1.13
CA ARG A 174 10.45 1.43 -0.50
C ARG A 174 10.88 1.75 0.93
N ASP A 175 11.70 0.90 1.54
CA ASP A 175 12.10 1.03 2.94
C ASP A 175 13.55 0.57 3.16
N SER A 176 14.20 1.12 4.19
CA SER A 176 15.61 0.83 4.48
C SER A 176 15.88 -0.61 4.88
N ASN A 177 14.90 -1.30 5.48
CA ASN A 177 15.06 -2.71 5.85
C ASN A 177 15.19 -3.58 4.59
N SER A 178 14.33 -3.35 3.61
CA SER A 178 14.37 -4.05 2.32
C SER A 178 15.65 -3.72 1.56
N LEU A 179 16.14 -2.48 1.63
CA LEU A 179 17.42 -2.08 1.03
C LEU A 179 18.59 -2.86 1.64
N ARG A 180 18.62 -2.99 2.97
CA ARG A 180 19.62 -3.80 3.69
C ARG A 180 19.57 -5.26 3.25
N LEU A 181 18.38 -5.87 3.22
CA LEU A 181 18.24 -7.29 2.84
C LEU A 181 18.63 -7.57 1.39
N VAL A 182 18.38 -6.64 0.46
CA VAL A 182 18.90 -6.76 -0.92
C VAL A 182 20.43 -6.66 -0.94
N SER A 183 21.02 -5.76 -0.14
CA SER A 183 22.48 -5.65 -0.03
C SER A 183 23.12 -6.91 0.56
N GLU A 184 22.44 -7.64 1.46
CA GLU A 184 22.89 -8.95 1.97
C GLU A 184 22.88 -10.06 0.90
N CYS A 185 22.26 -9.80 -0.26
CA CYS A 185 22.30 -10.65 -1.44
C CYS A 185 23.32 -10.16 -2.51
N ASP A 186 24.27 -9.31 -2.12
CA ASP A 186 25.30 -8.73 -2.98
C ASP A 186 24.76 -7.95 -4.20
N ARG A 187 23.55 -7.39 -4.06
CA ARG A 187 22.91 -6.57 -5.09
C ARG A 187 22.68 -5.14 -4.61
N GLN A 188 22.75 -4.22 -5.57
CA GLN A 188 22.41 -2.83 -5.35
C GLN A 188 20.94 -2.58 -5.70
N ALA A 189 20.29 -1.73 -4.92
CA ALA A 189 18.94 -1.26 -5.19
C ALA A 189 18.82 0.22 -4.84
N LEU A 190 17.88 0.91 -5.50
CA LEU A 190 17.52 2.27 -5.11
C LEU A 190 16.34 2.25 -4.14
N LYS A 191 16.42 3.07 -3.08
CA LYS A 191 15.27 3.36 -2.23
C LYS A 191 14.40 4.43 -2.91
N VAL A 192 13.16 4.08 -3.23
CA VAL A 192 12.19 4.93 -3.95
C VAL A 192 10.91 5.11 -3.14
N LEU A 193 10.08 6.08 -3.51
CA LEU A 193 8.75 6.22 -2.95
C LEU A 193 7.79 5.17 -3.53
N ASP A 194 6.79 4.82 -2.73
CA ASP A 194 5.66 4.00 -3.15
C ASP A 194 4.98 4.58 -4.41
N PRO A 195 4.55 3.75 -5.38
CA PRO A 195 3.98 4.23 -6.64
C PRO A 195 2.73 5.09 -6.43
N THR A 196 2.08 5.01 -5.27
CA THR A 196 0.98 5.90 -4.93
C THR A 196 1.32 7.39 -5.04
N PHE A 197 2.58 7.78 -4.86
CA PHE A 197 3.01 9.17 -5.05
C PHE A 197 3.18 9.58 -6.53
N LEU A 198 3.24 8.62 -7.46
CA LEU A 198 3.54 8.90 -8.87
C LEU A 198 2.29 9.32 -9.66
N ALA A 199 1.13 8.80 -9.27
CA ALA A 199 -0.14 9.01 -9.95
C ALA A 199 -0.90 10.25 -9.42
N LYS A 200 -1.75 10.81 -10.29
CA LYS A 200 -2.77 11.81 -9.90
C LYS A 200 -4.13 11.11 -9.75
N TYR A 201 -4.89 11.50 -8.73
CA TYR A 201 -6.14 10.83 -8.34
C TYR A 201 -7.41 11.62 -8.67
N ASN A 202 -7.29 12.87 -9.10
CA ASN A 202 -8.45 13.77 -9.31
C ASN A 202 -9.56 13.15 -10.16
N ASP A 203 -9.20 12.36 -11.17
CA ASP A 203 -10.14 11.74 -12.11
C ASP A 203 -10.94 10.57 -11.53
N ILE A 204 -10.58 10.08 -10.34
CA ILE A 204 -11.23 8.91 -9.71
C ILE A 204 -11.74 9.19 -8.29
N ILE A 205 -11.60 10.42 -7.79
CA ILE A 205 -12.10 10.77 -6.46
C ILE A 205 -13.62 10.85 -6.50
N VAL A 206 -14.28 10.17 -5.56
CA VAL A 206 -15.72 10.35 -5.30
C VAL A 206 -15.88 11.06 -3.96
N THR A 207 -16.28 12.32 -4.01
CA THR A 207 -16.52 13.15 -2.82
C THR A 207 -17.64 12.54 -1.97
N PRO A 208 -17.41 12.30 -0.67
CA PRO A 208 -18.44 11.77 0.21
C PRO A 208 -19.54 12.80 0.45
N SER A 209 -20.80 12.34 0.62
CA SER A 209 -21.96 13.18 0.90
C SER A 209 -22.02 13.69 2.36
N ILE A 210 -20.86 14.02 2.95
CA ILE A 210 -20.73 14.53 4.32
C ILE A 210 -20.54 16.06 4.24
N LYS A 211 -21.48 16.81 4.82
CA LYS A 211 -21.43 18.28 4.84
C LYS A 211 -20.62 18.83 6.01
N GLN A 212 -20.57 18.10 7.12
CA GLN A 212 -19.86 18.49 8.32
C GLN A 212 -18.36 18.31 8.16
N LYS A 213 -17.58 19.18 8.78
CA LYS A 213 -16.13 19.00 8.92
C LYS A 213 -15.82 17.80 9.80
N TYR A 214 -14.86 16.98 9.38
CA TYR A 214 -14.58 15.71 10.07
C TYR A 214 -13.09 15.40 10.23
N LEU A 215 -12.81 14.63 11.28
CA LEU A 215 -11.56 13.91 11.47
C LEU A 215 -11.75 12.50 10.92
N LEU A 216 -10.89 12.09 10.01
CA LEU A 216 -10.91 10.75 9.43
C LEU A 216 -10.10 9.77 10.27
N ILE A 217 -10.69 8.63 10.60
CA ILE A 217 -10.02 7.50 11.25
C ILE A 217 -9.86 6.40 10.20
N TYR A 218 -8.60 6.06 9.87
CA TYR A 218 -8.26 4.93 9.02
C TYR A 218 -7.29 4.00 9.74
N GLY A 219 -7.84 3.09 10.52
CA GLY A 219 -7.09 2.16 11.35
C GLY A 219 -7.98 1.06 11.90
N THR A 220 -7.36 -0.01 12.40
CA THR A 220 -8.06 -1.00 13.22
C THR A 220 -8.46 -0.38 14.57
N GLU A 221 -9.09 -1.18 15.42
CA GLU A 221 -9.44 -0.82 16.81
C GLU A 221 -8.33 -0.05 17.54
N LEU A 222 -8.76 1.05 18.15
CA LEU A 222 -7.95 2.02 18.89
C LEU A 222 -7.87 1.65 20.37
N SER A 223 -6.74 1.96 21.01
CA SER A 223 -6.64 1.90 22.47
C SER A 223 -7.43 3.02 23.14
N VAL A 224 -7.72 2.89 24.44
CA VAL A 224 -8.41 3.95 25.21
C VAL A 224 -7.68 5.29 25.11
N LYS A 225 -6.34 5.29 25.15
CA LYS A 225 -5.51 6.50 24.98
C LYS A 225 -5.70 7.12 23.59
N GLN A 226 -5.69 6.29 22.55
CA GLN A 226 -5.90 6.72 21.17
C GLN A 226 -7.32 7.26 20.94
N GLU A 227 -8.35 6.65 21.55
CA GLU A 227 -9.71 7.18 21.53
C GLU A 227 -9.80 8.55 22.22
N ASN A 228 -9.16 8.69 23.38
CA ASN A 228 -9.12 9.98 24.09
C ASN A 228 -8.41 11.05 23.28
N PHE A 229 -7.33 10.70 22.57
CA PHE A 229 -6.67 11.59 21.62
C PHE A 229 -7.63 12.04 20.51
N VAL A 230 -8.32 11.09 19.85
CA VAL A 230 -9.29 11.40 18.79
C VAL A 230 -10.39 12.34 19.30
N LYS A 231 -10.97 12.06 20.47
CA LYS A 231 -11.97 12.94 21.11
C LYS A 231 -11.42 14.34 21.36
N SER A 232 -10.20 14.43 21.88
CA SER A 232 -9.55 15.71 22.19
C SER A 232 -9.35 16.55 20.92
N VAL A 233 -8.85 15.95 19.84
CA VAL A 233 -8.69 16.65 18.55
C VAL A 233 -10.05 17.06 17.98
N ALA A 234 -11.03 16.16 18.01
CA ALA A 234 -12.38 16.40 17.53
C ALA A 234 -13.04 17.58 18.26
N THR A 235 -12.95 17.64 19.59
CA THR A 235 -13.48 18.75 20.40
C THR A 235 -12.76 20.07 20.09
N VAL A 236 -11.42 20.07 20.07
CA VAL A 236 -10.64 21.30 19.85
C VAL A 236 -10.87 21.90 18.46
N LYS A 237 -11.07 21.05 17.44
CA LYS A 237 -11.24 21.47 16.05
C LYS A 237 -12.72 21.53 15.61
N ASN A 238 -13.66 21.25 16.51
CA ASN A 238 -15.09 21.12 16.21
C ASN A 238 -15.35 20.18 14.99
N LEU A 239 -14.79 18.98 15.06
CA LEU A 239 -14.89 17.96 14.00
C LEU A 239 -15.71 16.77 14.48
N ILE A 240 -16.47 16.14 13.58
CA ILE A 240 -17.04 14.82 13.85
C ILE A 240 -16.02 13.72 13.49
N PRO A 241 -15.77 12.71 14.33
CA PRO A 241 -14.91 11.60 13.94
C PRO A 241 -15.65 10.63 12.99
N ILE A 242 -15.06 10.30 11.85
CA ILE A 242 -15.60 9.34 10.88
C ILE A 242 -14.57 8.22 10.65
N SER A 243 -15.00 6.96 10.73
CA SER A 243 -14.15 5.80 10.44
C SER A 243 -14.54 5.15 9.12
N ILE A 244 -13.55 4.80 8.30
CA ILE A 244 -13.76 4.12 7.01
C ILE A 244 -13.00 2.80 6.94
N GLY A 245 -13.60 1.78 6.31
CA GLY A 245 -13.01 0.47 6.09
C GLY A 245 -12.92 -0.43 7.33
N TYR A 246 -13.02 0.15 8.52
CA TYR A 246 -12.93 -0.50 9.82
C TYR A 246 -13.88 0.17 10.80
N TYR A 247 -14.35 -0.59 11.79
CA TYR A 247 -15.17 -0.07 12.86
C TYR A 247 -14.30 0.50 13.97
N ASN A 248 -14.67 1.68 14.46
CA ASN A 248 -14.09 2.32 15.63
C ASN A 248 -15.21 2.92 16.48
N LYS A 249 -15.24 2.56 17.77
CA LYS A 249 -16.30 2.95 18.72
C LYS A 249 -16.39 4.46 18.92
N VAL A 250 -15.25 5.15 18.89
CA VAL A 250 -15.17 6.61 19.01
C VAL A 250 -15.73 7.36 17.79
N ALA A 251 -15.95 6.68 16.66
CA ALA A 251 -16.45 7.32 15.45
C ALA A 251 -17.95 7.58 15.53
N HIS A 252 -18.35 8.78 15.12
CA HIS A 252 -19.75 9.16 14.97
C HIS A 252 -20.40 8.41 13.81
N TYR A 253 -19.66 8.22 12.71
CA TYR A 253 -20.07 7.35 11.60
C TYR A 253 -18.99 6.31 11.27
N ASN A 254 -19.44 5.09 10.97
CA ASN A 254 -18.58 3.97 10.57
C ASN A 254 -18.99 3.47 9.17
N PHE A 255 -18.15 3.69 8.16
CA PHE A 255 -18.38 3.26 6.78
C PHE A 255 -17.43 2.13 6.39
N ILE A 256 -17.86 0.88 6.61
CA ILE A 256 -17.02 -0.30 6.34
C ILE A 256 -16.84 -0.55 4.84
N GLY A 257 -17.94 -0.51 4.09
CA GLY A 257 -18.03 -0.87 2.68
C GLY A 257 -17.90 0.30 1.71
N VAL A 258 -16.83 1.09 1.84
CA VAL A 258 -16.52 2.16 0.86
C VAL A 258 -15.74 1.59 -0.34
N SER A 259 -15.87 2.22 -1.50
CA SER A 259 -15.05 1.91 -2.68
C SER A 259 -13.67 2.59 -2.57
N PRO A 260 -12.67 2.20 -3.37
CA PRO A 260 -11.41 2.95 -3.45
C PRO A 260 -11.61 4.42 -3.82
N GLU A 261 -12.56 4.73 -4.71
CA GLU A 261 -12.89 6.11 -5.11
C GLU A 261 -13.47 6.93 -3.94
N GLU A 262 -14.44 6.35 -3.21
CA GLU A 262 -15.01 6.98 -2.01
C GLU A 262 -13.95 7.13 -0.91
N TRP A 263 -13.10 6.12 -0.73
CA TRP A 263 -12.00 6.13 0.23
C TRP A 263 -11.04 7.31 -0.04
N LEU A 264 -10.67 7.54 -1.32
CA LEU A 264 -9.88 8.70 -1.71
C LEU A 264 -10.61 10.01 -1.41
N GLY A 265 -11.91 10.09 -1.67
CA GLY A 265 -12.72 11.26 -1.33
C GLY A 265 -12.76 11.57 0.15
N TYR A 266 -12.87 10.54 1.00
CA TYR A 266 -12.80 10.73 2.45
C TYR A 266 -11.45 11.29 2.90
N PHE A 267 -10.34 10.86 2.30
CA PHE A 267 -9.03 11.46 2.58
C PHE A 267 -8.95 12.90 2.05
N ALA A 268 -9.40 13.14 0.82
CA ALA A 268 -9.34 14.44 0.16
C ALA A 268 -10.16 15.54 0.88
N GLN A 269 -11.26 15.17 1.52
CA GLN A 269 -12.15 16.11 2.22
C GLN A 269 -11.93 16.17 3.75
N ALA A 270 -11.05 15.33 4.31
CA ALA A 270 -10.76 15.34 5.74
C ALA A 270 -10.11 16.68 6.17
N GLU A 271 -10.43 17.13 7.39
CA GLU A 271 -9.75 18.26 8.04
C GLU A 271 -8.58 17.78 8.91
N TYR A 272 -8.62 16.53 9.33
CA TYR A 272 -7.53 15.86 10.04
C TYR A 272 -7.60 14.35 9.81
N VAL A 273 -6.46 13.66 9.78
CA VAL A 273 -6.42 12.20 9.61
C VAL A 273 -5.74 11.53 10.81
N VAL A 274 -6.31 10.46 11.30
CA VAL A 274 -5.70 9.56 12.27
C VAL A 274 -5.61 8.19 11.63
N THR A 275 -4.42 7.60 11.60
CA THR A 275 -4.21 6.31 10.92
C THR A 275 -3.20 5.42 11.61
N SER A 276 -3.39 4.11 11.52
CA SER A 276 -2.40 3.11 11.94
C SER A 276 -1.74 2.40 10.75
N PHE A 277 -1.89 2.93 9.54
CA PHE A 277 -1.49 2.26 8.30
C PHE A 277 -0.56 3.11 7.45
N TYR A 278 0.38 2.42 6.79
CA TYR A 278 1.35 3.01 5.87
C TYR A 278 0.67 3.83 4.75
N HIS A 279 -0.28 3.23 4.03
CA HIS A 279 -1.01 3.96 2.98
C HIS A 279 -1.92 5.06 3.51
N GLY A 280 -2.44 4.95 4.74
CA GLY A 280 -3.12 6.09 5.36
C GLY A 280 -2.19 7.28 5.56
N THR A 281 -0.94 7.02 5.93
CA THR A 281 0.10 8.05 6.06
C THR A 281 0.41 8.67 4.69
N ILE A 282 0.66 7.83 3.68
CA ILE A 282 0.94 8.30 2.31
C ILE A 282 -0.20 9.15 1.76
N PHE A 283 -1.45 8.70 1.87
CA PHE A 283 -2.57 9.47 1.33
C PHE A 283 -2.86 10.74 2.13
N SER A 284 -2.52 10.79 3.42
CA SER A 284 -2.52 12.07 4.17
C SER A 284 -1.51 13.05 3.57
N LEU A 285 -0.32 12.58 3.18
CA LEU A 285 0.69 13.40 2.50
C LEU A 285 0.24 13.84 1.11
N ILE A 286 -0.28 12.92 0.29
CA ILE A 286 -0.78 13.20 -1.07
C ILE A 286 -1.89 14.26 -1.04
N PHE A 287 -2.84 14.14 -0.11
CA PHE A 287 -3.96 15.07 0.03
C PHE A 287 -3.67 16.27 0.92
N ARG A 288 -2.42 16.43 1.37
CA ARG A 288 -1.95 17.55 2.19
C ARG A 288 -2.78 17.74 3.46
N LYS A 289 -3.10 16.65 4.15
CA LYS A 289 -3.93 16.66 5.37
C LYS A 289 -3.07 16.60 6.62
N PRO A 290 -3.32 17.43 7.65
CA PRO A 290 -2.68 17.22 8.94
C PRO A 290 -3.08 15.84 9.48
N PHE A 291 -2.12 15.09 10.02
CA PHE A 291 -2.35 13.70 10.40
C PHE A 291 -1.58 13.21 11.63
N THR A 292 -2.08 12.21 12.33
CA THR A 292 -1.34 11.50 13.38
C THR A 292 -1.30 10.01 13.07
N VAL A 293 -0.12 9.42 13.24
CA VAL A 293 0.08 7.99 13.05
C VAL A 293 0.10 7.28 14.39
N PHE A 294 -0.80 6.31 14.56
CA PHE A 294 -0.77 5.33 15.63
C PHE A 294 0.05 4.13 15.19
N ALA A 295 1.36 4.24 15.34
CA ALA A 295 2.28 3.18 14.96
C ALA A 295 2.11 1.98 15.90
N LYS A 296 1.71 0.83 15.36
CA LYS A 296 1.83 -0.45 16.08
C LYS A 296 3.26 -0.95 15.94
N THR A 297 3.84 -1.55 16.98
CA THR A 297 5.26 -1.97 17.05
C THR A 297 5.74 -2.68 15.78
N TYR A 298 4.97 -3.65 15.26
CA TYR A 298 5.32 -4.43 14.06
C TYR A 298 5.15 -3.69 12.72
N LYS A 299 4.52 -2.50 12.69
CA LYS A 299 4.39 -1.64 11.50
C LYS A 299 5.17 -0.33 11.64
N ALA A 300 5.69 -0.05 12.83
CA ALA A 300 6.34 1.21 13.17
C ALA A 300 7.52 1.48 12.25
N HIS A 301 8.38 0.49 12.02
CA HIS A 301 9.60 0.66 11.21
C HIS A 301 9.36 1.26 9.83
N LYS A 302 8.32 0.84 9.10
CA LYS A 302 8.05 1.36 7.74
C LYS A 302 7.47 2.76 7.74
N VAL A 303 6.56 3.04 8.68
CA VAL A 303 5.97 4.38 8.77
C VAL A 303 7.00 5.36 9.31
N GLN A 304 7.79 4.94 10.29
CA GLN A 304 8.91 5.69 10.82
C GLN A 304 9.97 5.94 9.74
N ASP A 305 10.34 4.93 8.95
CA ASP A 305 11.29 5.11 7.85
C ASP A 305 10.81 6.17 6.84
N LEU A 306 9.55 6.09 6.40
CA LEU A 306 8.96 7.09 5.51
C LEU A 306 8.96 8.50 6.14
N LEU A 307 8.49 8.62 7.38
CA LEU A 307 8.36 9.91 8.05
C LEU A 307 9.73 10.51 8.38
N SER A 308 10.72 9.71 8.77
CA SER A 308 12.09 10.16 9.02
C SER A 308 12.77 10.68 7.77
N ASN A 309 12.62 10.00 6.62
CA ASN A 309 13.12 10.51 5.34
C ASN A 309 12.53 11.89 5.01
N LEU A 310 11.35 12.23 5.56
CA LEU A 310 10.63 13.47 5.32
C LEU A 310 10.72 14.50 6.47
N GLY A 311 11.36 14.16 7.60
CA GLY A 311 11.43 15.03 8.80
C GLY A 311 10.10 15.18 9.53
N LEU A 312 9.25 14.16 9.50
CA LEU A 312 7.89 14.15 10.06
C LEU A 312 7.72 13.17 11.23
N GLU A 313 8.79 12.82 11.93
CA GLU A 313 8.79 11.86 13.05
C GLU A 313 7.82 12.28 14.16
N LYS A 314 7.66 13.58 14.39
CA LYS A 314 6.71 14.17 15.36
C LYS A 314 5.25 13.81 15.08
N ARG A 315 4.91 13.28 13.91
CA ARG A 315 3.54 12.84 13.56
C ARG A 315 3.22 11.46 14.12
N ILE A 316 4.20 10.73 14.64
CA ILE A 316 4.00 9.44 15.30
C ILE A 316 3.56 9.69 16.74
N PHE A 317 2.41 9.13 17.12
CA PHE A 317 1.90 9.18 18.48
C PHE A 317 2.71 8.25 19.38
N THR A 318 3.12 8.74 20.56
CA THR A 318 3.78 7.92 21.59
C THR A 318 2.90 7.82 22.84
N ASP A 319 2.78 6.61 23.42
CA ASP A 319 1.90 6.36 24.58
C ASP A 319 2.34 7.07 25.88
N SER A 320 3.56 7.62 25.89
CA SER A 320 4.11 8.49 26.94
C SER A 320 3.60 9.93 26.87
N GLU A 321 2.93 10.33 25.80
CA GLU A 321 2.40 11.69 25.64
C GLU A 321 1.05 11.83 26.35
N ASN A 322 0.98 12.75 27.31
CA ASN A 322 -0.30 13.24 27.83
C ASN A 322 -1.01 14.03 26.72
N ALA A 323 -2.34 13.86 26.61
CA ALA A 323 -3.17 14.48 25.57
C ALA A 323 -3.11 16.02 25.55
N GLU A 324 -2.63 16.64 26.63
CA GLU A 324 -2.46 18.10 26.74
C GLU A 324 -1.18 18.62 26.04
N PHE A 325 -0.15 17.79 25.86
CA PHE A 325 1.21 18.28 25.65
C PHE A 325 1.57 18.70 24.20
N ARG A 326 0.68 18.58 23.21
CA ARG A 326 1.05 18.85 21.80
C ARG A 326 -0.02 19.49 20.90
N LYS A 327 -0.93 20.30 21.45
CA LYS A 327 -1.95 20.96 20.60
C LYS A 327 -1.30 21.82 19.50
N GLU A 328 -0.28 22.62 19.82
CA GLU A 328 0.35 23.53 18.85
C GLU A 328 1.18 22.79 17.78
N ASP A 329 2.04 21.85 18.18
CA ASP A 329 2.88 21.08 17.25
C ASP A 329 2.08 20.15 16.32
N LEU A 330 1.00 19.52 16.79
CA LEU A 330 0.18 18.60 15.99
C LEU A 330 -0.69 19.32 14.95
N PHE A 331 -1.07 20.56 15.24
CA PHE A 331 -1.88 21.38 14.33
C PHE A 331 -1.05 22.31 13.46
N SER A 332 0.27 22.36 13.66
CA SER A 332 1.18 23.09 12.79
C SER A 332 1.07 22.62 11.34
N ASN A 333 1.13 23.56 10.41
CA ASN A 333 1.14 23.25 8.99
C ASN A 333 2.52 22.64 8.64
N ILE A 334 2.53 21.33 8.44
CA ILE A 334 3.74 20.59 8.06
C ILE A 334 4.15 20.77 6.59
N TYR A 335 3.29 21.36 5.77
CA TYR A 335 3.48 21.48 4.32
C TYR A 335 4.16 22.79 3.93
N SER A 336 5.27 23.12 4.59
CA SER A 336 6.13 24.25 4.21
C SER A 336 6.73 24.07 2.82
N ASP A 337 7.24 25.14 2.22
CA ASP A 337 7.89 25.09 0.90
C ASP A 337 9.08 24.12 0.91
N THR A 338 9.91 24.15 1.97
CA THR A 338 11.02 23.21 2.15
C THR A 338 10.56 21.75 2.17
N PHE A 339 9.45 21.45 2.85
CA PHE A 339 8.89 20.11 2.87
C PHE A 339 8.40 19.70 1.47
N ASN A 340 7.68 20.60 0.80
CA ASN A 340 7.14 20.36 -0.54
C ASN A 340 8.27 20.07 -1.54
N ASP A 341 9.33 20.86 -1.51
CA ASP A 341 10.53 20.66 -2.36
C ASP A 341 11.18 19.31 -2.10
N LYS A 342 11.33 18.92 -0.83
CA LYS A 342 11.89 17.62 -0.44
C LYS A 342 11.05 16.46 -1.00
N LEU A 343 9.73 16.54 -0.83
CA LEU A 343 8.80 15.52 -1.33
C LEU A 343 8.80 15.48 -2.87
N GLN A 344 8.76 16.62 -3.56
CA GLN A 344 8.78 16.66 -5.03
C GLN A 344 10.10 16.11 -5.59
N LYS A 345 11.25 16.43 -4.98
CA LYS A 345 12.55 15.83 -5.35
C LYS A 345 12.53 14.31 -5.20
N ALA A 346 12.01 13.79 -4.09
CA ALA A 346 11.89 12.35 -3.88
C ALA A 346 10.95 11.68 -4.90
N ILE A 347 9.84 12.33 -5.26
CA ILE A 347 8.93 11.86 -6.32
C ILE A 347 9.64 11.84 -7.67
N ALA A 348 10.37 12.91 -8.02
CA ALA A 348 11.10 13.01 -9.27
C ALA A 348 12.17 11.92 -9.40
N VAL A 349 12.98 11.69 -8.35
CA VAL A 349 13.96 10.60 -8.31
C VAL A 349 13.28 9.24 -8.53
N SER A 350 12.15 9.01 -7.85
CA SER A 350 11.40 7.76 -7.95
C SER A 350 10.84 7.51 -9.35
N LYS A 351 10.26 8.55 -9.99
CA LYS A 351 9.77 8.49 -11.38
C LYS A 351 10.91 8.25 -12.37
N ASN A 352 11.97 9.04 -12.26
CA ASN A 352 13.10 8.97 -13.18
C ASN A 352 13.76 7.60 -13.15
N TYR A 353 13.93 7.01 -11.96
CA TYR A 353 14.48 5.66 -11.84
C TYR A 353 13.63 4.62 -12.58
N LEU A 354 12.30 4.64 -12.40
CA LEU A 354 11.38 3.74 -13.11
C LEU A 354 11.45 3.94 -14.63
N PHE A 355 11.45 5.18 -15.09
CA PHE A 355 11.41 5.49 -16.53
C PHE A 355 12.74 5.21 -17.23
N GLN A 356 13.88 5.49 -16.58
CA GLN A 356 15.20 5.15 -17.10
C GLN A 356 15.37 3.64 -17.23
N ALA A 357 14.92 2.88 -16.22
CA ALA A 357 14.97 1.43 -16.25
C ALA A 357 14.23 0.85 -17.47
N LEU A 358 13.10 1.45 -17.85
CA LEU A 358 12.32 1.03 -19.02
C LEU A 358 12.86 1.57 -20.35
N SER A 359 13.56 2.70 -20.33
CA SER A 359 14.07 3.35 -21.55
C SER A 359 15.36 2.70 -22.08
N ASN A 360 16.24 2.21 -21.19
CA ASN A 360 17.57 1.70 -21.54
C ASN A 360 17.57 0.44 -22.46
N GLN A 361 16.43 -0.21 -22.68
CA GLN A 361 16.31 -1.27 -23.70
C GLN A 361 15.93 -0.75 -25.09
N SER A 362 15.37 0.46 -25.21
CA SER A 362 14.98 1.03 -26.51
C SER A 362 16.19 1.32 -27.40
N SER A 363 17.37 1.44 -26.80
CA SER A 363 18.65 1.74 -27.48
C SER A 363 19.48 0.49 -27.80
N LEU A 364 19.05 -0.71 -27.42
CA LEU A 364 19.75 -1.98 -27.70
C LEU A 364 19.08 -2.78 -28.84
N SER A 365 18.06 -2.22 -29.48
CA SER A 365 17.27 -2.84 -30.54
C SER A 365 17.32 -2.09 -31.89
N VAL A 366 18.39 -1.32 -32.13
CA VAL A 366 18.69 -0.71 -33.44
C VAL A 366 19.99 -1.26 -33.99
#